data_AF-E6N303-F1
#
_entry.id   AF-E6N303-F1
#
_cell.length_a   1.000
_cell.length_b   1.000
_cell.length_c   1.000
_cell.angle_alpha   90.00
_cell.angle_beta   90.00
_cell.angle_gamma   90.00
#
_symmetry.space_group_name_H-M   'P 1'
#
loop_
_entity.id
_entity.type
_entity.pdbx_description
1 polymer ?
#
loop_
_entity_poly.entity_id
_entity_poly.type
_entity_poly.pdbx_seq_one_letter_code
_entity_poly.pdbx_strand_id
1 'polypeptide(L)' 'MEEVLLFIKTSSAKADELRKVLESEHPYRVPAIIEISPEKVNTKYLEWVVETTGNEAFSGSG' A
#
# COMPACT_ATOMS: atom_id res chain seq x y z
N MET A 1 -18.31 0.34 20.37
CA MET A 1 -16.96 0.69 19.90
C MET A 1 -17.10 0.97 18.42
N GLU A 2 -16.72 2.16 18.01
CA GLU A 2 -16.78 2.57 16.60
C GLU A 2 -15.39 2.37 16.00
N GLU A 3 -15.34 1.85 14.78
CA GLU A 3 -14.11 1.58 14.05
C GLU A 3 -14.18 2.25 12.67
N VAL A 4 -13.02 2.46 12.07
CA VAL A 4 -12.90 2.97 10.70
C VAL A 4 -12.07 2.00 9.87
N LEU A 5 -12.52 1.73 8.65
CA LEU A 5 -11.78 0.90 7.70
C LEU A 5 -10.82 1.77 6.89
N LEU A 6 -9.54 1.40 6.89
CA LEU A 6 -8.52 2.06 6.08
C LEU A 6 -8.27 1.27 4.79
N PHE A 7 -8.46 1.92 3.64
CA PHE A 7 -8.03 1.40 2.34
C PHE A 7 -6.76 2.10 1.88
N ILE A 8 -5.61 1.58 2.32
CA ILE A 8 -4.30 2.13 2.00
C ILE A 8 -3.84 1.60 0.65
N LYS A 9 -3.27 2.48 -0.19
CA LYS A 9 -2.65 2.11 -1.46
C LYS A 9 -1.16 2.34 -1.29
N THR A 10 -0.37 1.35 -1.68
CA THR A 10 1.08 1.41 -1.64
C THR A 10 1.64 0.60 -2.79
N SER A 11 2.91 0.80 -3.12
CA SER A 11 3.63 -0.08 -4.02
C SER A 11 3.96 -1.40 -3.33
N SER A 12 4.10 -2.47 -4.12
CA SER A 12 4.53 -3.79 -3.58
C SER A 12 5.88 -3.71 -2.87
N ALA A 13 6.78 -2.85 -3.34
CA ALA A 13 8.07 -2.61 -2.71
C ALA A 13 7.97 -2.06 -1.28
N LYS A 14 6.86 -1.39 -0.95
CA LYS A 14 6.61 -0.77 0.35
C LYS A 14 5.58 -1.51 1.20
N ALA A 15 4.96 -2.57 0.70
CA ALA A 15 3.91 -3.31 1.40
C ALA A 15 4.40 -3.90 2.74
N ASP A 16 5.56 -4.55 2.74
CA ASP A 16 6.14 -5.14 3.95
C ASP A 16 6.56 -4.09 4.99
N GLU A 17 7.08 -2.94 4.54
CA GLU A 17 7.44 -1.81 5.41
C GLU A 17 6.18 -1.22 6.06
N LEU A 18 5.15 -0.97 5.24
CA LEU A 18 3.86 -0.49 5.71
C LEU A 18 3.22 -1.45 6.72
N ARG A 19 3.22 -2.75 6.46
CA ARG A 19 2.67 -3.75 7.39
C ARG A 19 3.35 -3.67 8.75
N LYS A 20 4.67 -3.59 8.78
CA LYS A 20 5.44 -3.50 10.04
C LYS A 20 5.10 -2.25 10.85
N VAL A 21 4.94 -1.11 10.18
CA VAL A 21 4.53 0.15 10.83
C VAL A 21 3.10 0.02 11.39
N LEU A 22 2.17 -0.55 10.61
CA LEU A 22 0.81 -0.78 11.10
C LEU A 22 0.81 -1.73 12.30
N GLU A 23 1.58 -2.82 12.27
CA GLU A 23 1.68 -3.76 13.39
C GLU A 23 2.27 -3.12 14.65
N SER A 24 3.25 -2.21 14.52
CA SER A 24 3.88 -1.56 15.68
C SER A 24 3.04 -0.46 16.30
N GLU A 25 2.32 0.31 15.47
CA GLU A 25 1.59 1.50 15.92
C GLU A 25 0.12 1.21 16.25
N HIS A 26 -0.46 0.10 15.78
CA HIS A 26 -1.89 -0.16 15.96
C HIS A 26 -2.22 -0.42 17.44
N PRO A 27 -3.29 0.20 17.99
CA PRO A 27 -3.65 0.05 19.40
C PRO A 27 -4.14 -1.35 19.79
N TYR A 28 -4.31 -2.26 18.83
CA TYR A 28 -4.83 -3.60 19.09
C TYR A 28 -3.69 -4.59 19.12
N ARG A 29 -3.77 -5.53 20.06
CA ARG A 29 -2.80 -6.63 20.18
C ARG A 29 -2.67 -7.45 18.89
N VAL A 30 -3.75 -7.56 18.11
CA VAL A 30 -3.78 -8.27 16.82
C VAL A 30 -4.59 -7.42 15.83
N PRO A 31 -3.95 -6.57 15.02
CA PRO A 31 -4.66 -5.71 14.08
C PRO A 31 -5.18 -6.49 12.86
N ALA A 32 -6.29 -6.04 12.28
CA ALA A 32 -6.85 -6.59 11.06
C ALA A 32 -6.17 -5.97 9.82
N ILE A 33 -5.09 -6.60 9.34
CA ILE A 33 -4.33 -6.15 8.17
C ILE A 33 -4.43 -7.21 7.06
N ILE A 34 -4.93 -6.81 5.89
CA ILE A 34 -5.12 -7.69 4.73
C ILE A 34 -4.55 -6.98 3.49
N GLU A 35 -3.66 -7.64 2.78
CA GLU A 35 -3.13 -7.16 1.50
C GLU A 35 -3.92 -7.76 0.33
N ILE A 36 -4.30 -6.92 -0.63
CA ILE A 36 -5.00 -7.34 -1.84
C ILE A 36 -4.23 -6.80 -3.04
N SER A 37 -3.70 -7.70 -3.86
CA SER A 37 -3.04 -7.35 -5.13
C SER A 37 -4.07 -7.33 -6.27
N PRO A 38 -4.40 -6.18 -6.86
CA PRO A 38 -5.35 -6.12 -7.97
C PRO A 38 -4.75 -6.69 -9.26
N GLU A 39 -5.52 -7.49 -10.00
CA GLU A 39 -5.09 -8.00 -11.31
C GLU A 39 -5.03 -6.91 -12.40
N LYS A 40 -5.91 -5.92 -12.30
CA LYS A 40 -6.01 -4.80 -13.24
C LYS A 40 -6.23 -3.50 -12.49
N VAL A 41 -5.45 -2.49 -12.86
CA VAL A 41 -5.53 -1.12 -12.33
C VAL A 41 -5.43 -0.17 -13.51
N ASN A 42 -6.04 1.01 -13.40
CA ASN A 42 -5.78 2.08 -14.36
C ASN A 42 -4.29 2.43 -14.34
N THR A 43 -3.62 2.35 -15.48
CA THR A 43 -2.15 2.51 -15.58
C THR A 43 -1.65 3.81 -14.97
N LYS A 44 -2.28 4.93 -15.31
CA LYS A 44 -1.88 6.27 -14.80
C LYS A 44 -2.03 6.37 -13.28
N TYR A 45 -3.05 5.74 -12.72
CA TYR A 45 -3.23 5.70 -11.27
C TYR A 45 -2.17 4.84 -10.59
N LEU A 46 -1.82 3.69 -11.18
CA LEU A 46 -0.77 2.83 -10.66
C LEU A 46 0.59 3.54 -10.69
N GLU A 47 0.93 4.19 -11.80
CA GLU A 47 2.12 5.03 -11.94
C GLU A 47 2.18 6.08 -10.82
N TRP A 48 1.10 6.83 -10.63
CA TRP A 48 1.01 7.83 -9.56
C TRP A 48 1.20 7.23 -8.16
N VAL A 49 0.61 6.07 -7.84
CA VAL A 49 0.80 5.39 -6.54
C VAL A 49 2.25 4.97 -6.34
N VAL A 50 2.89 4.43 -7.39
CA VAL A 50 4.29 3.99 -7.31
C VAL A 50 5.22 5.20 -7.13
N GLU A 51 5.02 6.27 -7.92
CA GLU A 51 5.79 7.51 -7.82
C GLU A 51 5.68 8.16 -6.45
N THR A 52 4.49 8.17 -5.85
CA THR A 52 4.24 8.82 -4.55
C THR A 52 4.64 8.00 -3.33
N THR A 53 4.97 6.71 -3.49
CA THR A 53 5.39 5.82 -2.38
C THR A 53 6.86 5.35 -2.47
N GLY A 54 7.51 5.48 -3.64
CA GLY A 54 8.96 5.37 -3.88
C GLY A 54 9.54 3.94 -3.95
N ASN A 55 10.58 3.61 -4.77
CA ASN A 55 11.25 4.34 -5.86
C ASN A 55 12.11 3.37 -6.74
N GLU A 56 11.88 3.34 -8.05
CA GLU A 56 12.83 3.70 -9.13
C GLU A 56 11.96 4.27 -10.26
N ALA A 57 12.44 5.30 -10.95
CA ALA A 57 11.75 5.93 -12.06
C ALA A 57 11.15 4.86 -12.98
N PHE A 58 9.86 4.96 -13.29
CA PHE A 58 9.26 4.16 -14.35
C PHE A 58 10.05 4.45 -15.63
N SER A 59 11.00 3.57 -15.97
CA SER A 59 11.69 3.55 -17.26
C SER A 59 10.73 2.97 -18.28
N GLY A 60 9.62 3.67 -18.53
CA GLY A 60 8.70 3.37 -19.60
C GLY A 60 9.37 3.64 -20.93
N SER A 61 10.09 2.65 -21.44
CA SER A 61 10.20 2.45 -22.88
C SER A 61 8.94 1.69 -23.30
N GLY A 62 8.03 2.41 -23.95
CA GLY A 62 6.77 1.88 -24.47
C GLY A 62 5.91 2.99 -25.05
#